data_AF-A0A1X2YR95-F1
#
_entry.id   AF-A0A1X2YR95-F1
#
_cell.length_a   1.000
_cell.length_b   1.000
_cell.length_c   1.000
_cell.angle_alpha   90.00
_cell.angle_beta   90.00
_cell.angle_gamma   90.00
#
_symmetry.space_group_name_H-M   'P 1'
#
loop_
_entity.id
_entity.type
_entity.pdbx_description
1 polymer ?
#
loop_
_entity_poly.entity_id
_entity_poly.type
_entity_poly.pdbx_seq_one_letter_code
_entity_poly.pdbx_strand_id
1 'polypeptide(L)'
;MVRQTVAVKRGGYRLTITIPVEWWSGTDTVQTEKTRALRRARIRRYAKDKWRNLKTMKQAWKVERFLAVVTVSAPHGGNVFPARAAETVKPIIDAGSDVRLWDDDDSLHRHSTIYLQSPIEAPSGCYLLDILIIPISDENPQYQITGGLASSVVGMWRNIPVGERPAWCDGYEVKFSVPDKIWITSNYTDSDLKARQHGQRKATTWGRGNTLGVREKVGSQLIAYAEECWKRQPYCGYGKYIVIASIAYPYGVAQADPDNTAESVNAILKAGTNVGAWHGTTSNYCKGVAFVRSKNLNHGGRHLVRLLVFPVPDGFQMLEAIADSADASWAEHDRRLN
;
A
#
# COMPACT_ATOMS: atom_id res chain seq x y z
N MET A 1 32.12 -11.39 -24.29
CA MET A 1 31.66 -10.03 -23.92
C MET A 1 31.43 -10.04 -22.42
N VAL A 2 32.37 -9.49 -21.64
CA VAL A 2 32.32 -9.50 -20.18
C VAL A 2 31.20 -8.56 -19.76
N ARG A 3 30.09 -9.09 -19.25
CA ARG A 3 29.10 -8.26 -18.52
C ARG A 3 29.85 -7.67 -17.34
N GLN A 4 30.14 -6.37 -17.38
CA GLN A 4 30.52 -5.62 -16.18
C GLN A 4 29.38 -5.79 -15.19
N THR A 5 29.57 -6.64 -14.19
CA THR A 5 28.72 -6.73 -13.02
C THR A 5 28.87 -5.41 -12.27
N VAL A 6 27.96 -4.47 -12.56
CA VAL A 6 27.72 -3.33 -11.66
C VAL A 6 27.37 -3.98 -10.32
N ALA A 7 28.17 -3.73 -9.29
CA ALA A 7 27.87 -4.22 -7.95
C ALA A 7 26.49 -3.67 -7.55
N VAL A 8 25.46 -4.51 -7.64
CA VAL A 8 24.10 -4.14 -7.26
C VAL A 8 24.13 -3.88 -5.77
N LYS A 9 23.90 -2.64 -5.35
CA LYS A 9 23.77 -2.31 -3.93
C LYS A 9 22.46 -2.89 -3.41
N ARG A 10 22.56 -4.05 -2.77
CA ARG A 10 21.43 -4.80 -2.19
C ARG A 10 20.93 -4.25 -0.86
N GLY A 11 21.74 -3.44 -0.18
CA GLY A 11 21.31 -2.76 1.04
C GLY A 11 20.07 -1.89 0.77
N GLY A 12 19.15 -1.87 1.72
CA GLY A 12 18.08 -0.87 1.72
C GLY A 12 18.58 0.51 2.15
N TYR A 13 17.77 1.54 1.93
CA TYR A 13 17.99 2.87 2.49
C TYR A 13 16.68 3.49 2.96
N ARG A 14 16.78 4.47 3.86
CA ARG A 14 15.63 5.09 4.53
C ARG A 14 15.55 6.59 4.25
N LEU A 15 14.34 7.09 4.05
CA LEU A 15 13.99 8.49 4.24
C LEU A 15 13.12 8.64 5.48
N THR A 16 13.60 9.41 6.45
CA THR A 16 12.80 9.91 7.56
C THR A 16 12.32 11.32 7.22
N ILE A 17 11.01 11.56 7.25
CA ILE A 17 10.42 12.84 6.87
C ILE A 17 9.25 13.21 7.80
N THR A 18 9.24 14.46 8.27
CA THR A 18 8.11 15.03 9.00
C THR A 18 7.17 15.75 8.04
N ILE A 19 5.87 15.49 8.17
CA ILE A 19 4.81 16.14 7.40
C ILE A 19 3.93 16.94 8.36
N PRO A 20 3.90 18.28 8.26
CA PRO A 20 3.00 19.09 9.05
C PRO A 20 1.53 18.69 8.87
N VAL A 21 0.74 18.75 9.94
CA VAL A 21 -0.69 18.35 9.92
C VAL A 21 -1.50 19.09 8.85
N GLU A 22 -1.15 20.34 8.54
CA GLU A 22 -1.85 21.16 7.55
C GLU A 22 -1.55 20.76 6.11
N TRP A 23 -0.47 19.99 5.87
CA TRP A 23 -0.13 19.42 4.57
C TRP A 23 -0.69 18.00 4.42
N TRP A 24 -0.97 17.32 5.54
CA TRP A 24 -1.44 15.95 5.56
C TRP A 24 -2.77 15.77 4.82
N SER A 25 -2.89 14.67 4.10
CA SER A 25 -4.13 14.15 3.54
C SER A 25 -4.13 12.64 3.66
N GLY A 26 -5.12 12.12 4.38
CA GLY A 26 -5.44 10.71 4.40
C GLY A 26 -6.33 10.32 3.22
N THR A 27 -6.50 9.01 3.00
CA THR A 27 -7.46 8.46 2.03
C THR A 27 -8.91 8.85 2.28
N ASP A 28 -9.22 9.39 3.46
CA ASP A 28 -10.55 9.82 3.94
C ASP A 28 -10.67 11.34 4.10
N THR A 29 -9.64 12.11 3.73
CA THR A 29 -9.68 13.58 3.86
C THR A 29 -10.62 14.19 2.82
N VAL A 30 -11.66 14.85 3.29
CA VAL A 30 -12.57 15.64 2.44
C VAL A 30 -11.92 16.97 2.08
N GLN A 31 -11.74 17.21 0.78
CA GLN A 31 -11.11 18.42 0.25
C GLN A 31 -11.48 18.63 -1.21
N THR A 32 -11.33 19.85 -1.71
CA THR A 32 -11.52 20.13 -3.15
C THR A 32 -10.39 19.51 -3.98
N GLU A 33 -10.65 19.24 -5.26
CA GLU A 33 -9.63 18.77 -6.21
C GLU A 33 -8.43 19.72 -6.26
N LYS A 34 -8.69 21.03 -6.22
CA LYS A 34 -7.64 22.07 -6.23
C LYS A 34 -6.79 22.01 -4.97
N THR A 35 -7.41 21.91 -3.79
CA THR A 35 -6.70 21.76 -2.51
C THR A 35 -5.85 20.49 -2.49
N ARG A 36 -6.42 19.36 -2.92
CA ARG A 36 -5.71 18.08 -3.03
C ARG A 36 -4.49 18.20 -3.95
N ALA A 37 -4.66 18.76 -5.15
CA ALA A 37 -3.58 18.96 -6.11
C ALA A 37 -2.47 19.86 -5.55
N LEU A 38 -2.83 20.96 -4.89
CA LEU A 38 -1.87 21.89 -4.25
C LEU A 38 -1.09 21.21 -3.12
N ARG A 39 -1.75 20.44 -2.26
CA ARG A 39 -1.10 19.69 -1.17
C ARG A 39 -0.14 18.64 -1.73
N ARG A 40 -0.57 17.85 -2.71
CA ARG A 40 0.29 16.86 -3.38
C ARG A 40 1.51 17.50 -4.03
N ALA A 41 1.34 18.62 -4.73
CA ALA A 41 2.45 19.36 -5.34
C ALA A 41 3.44 19.90 -4.29
N ARG A 42 2.93 20.43 -3.18
CA ARG A 42 3.76 20.89 -2.05
C ARG A 42 4.57 19.75 -1.44
N ILE A 43 3.92 18.62 -1.13
CA ILE A 43 4.58 17.43 -0.58
C ILE A 43 5.63 16.90 -1.56
N ARG A 44 5.30 16.76 -2.85
CA ARG A 44 6.23 16.27 -3.87
C ARG A 44 7.48 17.14 -3.97
N ARG A 45 7.33 18.47 -3.96
CA ARG A 45 8.47 19.39 -3.96
C ARG A 45 9.35 19.22 -2.71
N TYR A 46 8.72 19.16 -1.53
CA TYR A 46 9.45 18.98 -0.27
C TYR A 46 10.20 17.64 -0.23
N ALA A 47 9.53 16.54 -0.62
CA ALA A 47 10.12 15.22 -0.70
C ALA A 47 11.28 15.15 -1.71
N LYS A 48 11.15 15.83 -2.86
CA LYS A 48 12.19 15.89 -3.88
C LYS A 48 13.51 16.44 -3.33
N ASP A 49 13.43 17.48 -2.51
CA ASP A 49 14.61 18.06 -1.86
C ASP A 49 15.21 17.10 -0.83
N LYS A 50 14.37 16.39 -0.05
CA LYS A 50 14.84 15.37 0.90
C LYS A 50 15.54 14.19 0.21
N TRP A 51 14.96 13.65 -0.86
CA TRP A 51 15.58 12.58 -1.63
C TRP A 51 16.89 13.02 -2.30
N ARG A 52 16.93 14.24 -2.88
CA ARG A 52 18.16 14.82 -3.43
C ARG A 52 19.26 14.90 -2.38
N ASN A 53 18.94 15.37 -1.18
CA ASN A 53 19.91 15.48 -0.10
C ASN A 53 20.49 14.10 0.28
N LEU A 54 19.65 13.07 0.46
CA LEU A 54 20.12 11.71 0.73
C LEU A 54 21.01 11.18 -0.40
N LYS A 55 20.64 11.42 -1.66
CA LYS A 55 21.44 11.03 -2.83
C LYS A 55 22.80 11.74 -2.86
N THR A 56 22.84 13.05 -2.59
CA THR A 56 24.08 13.85 -2.50
C THR A 56 24.98 13.36 -1.38
N MET A 57 24.40 13.00 -0.23
CA MET A 57 25.12 12.42 0.92
C MET A 57 25.49 10.95 0.72
N LYS A 58 25.22 10.35 -0.46
CA LYS A 58 25.43 8.93 -0.79
C LYS A 58 24.70 7.95 0.14
N GLN A 59 23.62 8.40 0.78
CA GLN A 59 22.74 7.61 1.65
C GLN A 59 21.54 7.01 0.90
N ALA A 60 21.29 7.44 -0.34
CA ALA A 60 20.32 6.84 -1.24
C ALA A 60 20.96 6.61 -2.62
N TRP A 61 20.56 5.53 -3.30
CA TRP A 61 21.10 5.12 -4.61
C TRP A 61 20.01 4.63 -5.54
N LYS A 62 20.33 4.49 -6.83
CA LYS A 62 19.38 3.93 -7.81
C LYS A 62 19.07 2.48 -7.46
N VAL A 63 17.79 2.12 -7.49
CA VAL A 63 17.29 0.74 -7.42
C VAL A 63 16.45 0.46 -8.65
N GLU A 64 16.54 -0.75 -9.19
CA GLU A 64 15.78 -1.16 -10.38
C GLU A 64 14.39 -1.68 -9.96
N ARG A 65 14.35 -2.54 -8.94
CA ARG A 65 13.12 -3.07 -8.37
C ARG A 65 13.16 -3.06 -6.85
N PHE A 66 12.07 -2.64 -6.21
CA PHE A 66 12.05 -2.42 -4.76
C PHE A 66 10.69 -2.65 -4.10
N LEU A 67 10.74 -2.82 -2.77
CA LEU A 67 9.61 -2.65 -1.86
C LEU A 67 9.72 -1.29 -1.17
N ALA A 68 8.60 -0.60 -1.00
CA ALA A 68 8.52 0.56 -0.13
C ALA A 68 7.80 0.18 1.17
N VAL A 69 8.51 0.17 2.29
CA VAL A 69 7.88 0.03 3.60
C VAL A 69 7.74 1.40 4.26
N VAL A 70 6.54 1.72 4.69
CA VAL A 70 6.14 3.02 5.20
C VAL A 70 5.65 2.83 6.63
N THR A 71 6.40 3.35 7.60
CA THR A 71 5.91 3.43 8.98
C THR A 71 5.38 4.82 9.27
N VAL A 72 4.23 4.90 9.92
CA VAL A 72 3.52 6.15 10.18
C VAL A 72 3.44 6.38 11.68
N SER A 73 3.91 7.53 12.16
CA SER A 73 3.63 8.03 13.50
C SER A 73 2.66 9.21 13.41
N ALA A 74 1.59 9.18 14.21
CA ALA A 74 0.61 10.25 14.28
C ALA A 74 0.97 11.28 15.38
N PRO A 75 0.66 12.57 15.19
CA PRO A 75 1.04 13.68 16.09
C PRO A 75 0.56 13.58 17.55
N HIS A 76 -0.43 12.73 17.83
CA HIS A 76 -1.05 12.63 19.16
C HIS A 76 -0.94 11.22 19.77
N GLY A 77 0.06 10.43 19.35
CA GLY A 77 0.30 9.09 19.94
C GLY A 77 -0.83 8.07 19.75
N GLY A 78 -1.71 8.29 18.78
CA GLY A 78 -2.89 7.45 18.55
C GLY A 78 -2.63 6.26 17.63
N ASN A 79 -3.38 5.18 17.84
CA ASN A 79 -3.44 4.05 16.91
C ASN A 79 -4.20 4.47 15.65
N VAL A 80 -3.46 4.80 14.58
CA VAL A 80 -4.08 5.10 13.28
C VAL A 80 -4.15 3.85 12.43
N PHE A 81 -5.04 3.87 11.44
CA PHE A 81 -5.01 2.88 10.37
C PHE A 81 -3.91 3.27 9.36
N PRO A 82 -2.79 2.53 9.28
CA PRO A 82 -1.58 3.02 8.61
C PRO A 82 -1.75 3.31 7.11
N ALA A 83 -2.56 2.49 6.41
CA ALA A 83 -2.81 2.64 4.99
C ALA A 83 -3.57 3.92 4.62
N ARG A 84 -4.11 4.67 5.59
CA ARG A 84 -4.65 6.02 5.35
C ARG A 84 -3.58 6.99 4.85
N ALA A 85 -2.30 6.75 5.18
CA ALA A 85 -1.18 7.60 4.77
C ALA A 85 -0.92 7.60 3.26
N ALA A 86 -1.49 6.65 2.51
CA ALA A 86 -1.18 6.48 1.09
C ALA A 86 -1.39 7.73 0.24
N GLU A 87 -2.39 8.55 0.56
CA GLU A 87 -2.64 9.80 -0.17
C GLU A 87 -1.50 10.82 -0.01
N THR A 88 -0.91 10.91 1.18
CA THR A 88 0.26 11.75 1.46
C THR A 88 1.57 11.13 0.96
N VAL A 89 1.69 9.80 1.01
CA VAL A 89 2.93 9.09 0.69
C VAL A 89 3.16 8.99 -0.81
N LYS A 90 2.11 8.86 -1.61
CA LYS A 90 2.23 8.78 -3.07
C LYS A 90 3.13 9.88 -3.68
N PRO A 91 2.89 11.19 -3.45
CA PRO A 91 3.77 12.24 -3.98
C PRO A 91 5.21 12.18 -3.42
N ILE A 92 5.46 11.54 -2.28
CA ILE A 92 6.82 11.33 -1.74
C ILE A 92 7.55 10.26 -2.55
N ILE A 93 6.87 9.18 -2.93
CA ILE A 93 7.43 8.16 -3.83
C ILE A 93 7.58 8.73 -5.25
N ASP A 94 6.59 9.45 -5.79
CA ASP A 94 6.74 10.07 -7.11
C ASP A 94 7.99 10.99 -7.17
N ALA A 95 8.32 11.66 -6.05
CA ALA A 95 9.51 12.51 -5.95
C ALA A 95 10.84 11.73 -6.01
N GLY A 96 10.84 10.43 -5.68
CA GLY A 96 12.00 9.57 -5.85
C GLY A 96 12.29 9.28 -7.33
N SER A 97 11.25 9.08 -8.14
CA SER A 97 11.36 8.99 -9.60
C SER A 97 11.89 10.32 -10.18
N ASP A 98 11.38 11.46 -9.69
CA ASP A 98 11.83 12.80 -10.11
C ASP A 98 13.33 13.06 -9.92
N VAL A 99 13.97 12.31 -9.01
CA VAL A 99 15.41 12.44 -8.70
C VAL A 99 16.22 11.23 -9.16
N ARG A 100 15.60 10.32 -9.92
CA ARG A 100 16.22 9.11 -10.48
C ARG A 100 16.81 8.20 -9.40
N LEU A 101 16.02 7.92 -8.36
CA LEU A 101 16.29 6.81 -7.42
C LEU A 101 15.70 5.49 -7.93
N TRP A 102 14.70 5.57 -8.80
CA TRP A 102 14.15 4.47 -9.59
C TRP A 102 13.60 5.08 -10.89
N ASP A 103 13.33 4.24 -11.89
CA ASP A 103 12.91 4.73 -13.21
C ASP A 103 11.43 5.13 -13.24
N ASP A 104 10.55 4.41 -12.52
CA ASP A 104 9.15 4.78 -12.31
C ASP A 104 8.61 4.26 -10.95
N ASP A 105 7.47 4.76 -10.47
CA ASP A 105 6.81 4.28 -9.25
C ASP A 105 5.76 3.18 -9.48
N ASP A 106 5.66 2.69 -10.72
CA ASP A 106 4.73 1.66 -11.15
C ASP A 106 5.05 0.26 -10.56
N SER A 107 4.17 -0.71 -10.82
CA SER A 107 4.37 -2.11 -10.37
C SER A 107 5.56 -2.86 -10.99
N LEU A 108 6.21 -2.33 -12.04
CA LEU A 108 7.41 -2.96 -12.62
C LEU A 108 8.66 -2.60 -11.83
N HIS A 109 8.69 -1.44 -11.22
CA HIS A 109 9.83 -0.98 -10.41
C HIS A 109 9.51 -1.09 -8.92
N ARG A 110 8.34 -0.61 -8.49
CA ARG A 110 7.84 -0.76 -7.11
C ARG A 110 6.92 -1.98 -7.01
N HIS A 111 7.45 -3.10 -6.53
CA HIS A 111 6.66 -4.32 -6.39
C HIS A 111 5.50 -4.17 -5.39
N SER A 112 5.74 -3.48 -4.26
CA SER A 112 4.73 -3.29 -3.23
C SER A 112 4.98 -2.03 -2.41
N THR A 113 3.89 -1.46 -1.88
CA THR A 113 3.95 -0.54 -0.74
C THR A 113 3.35 -1.21 0.49
N ILE A 114 4.04 -1.18 1.62
CA ILE A 114 3.58 -1.74 2.89
C ILE A 114 3.42 -0.61 3.90
N TYR A 115 2.25 -0.52 4.53
CA TYR A 115 1.95 0.51 5.55
C TYR A 115 1.83 -0.11 6.94
N LEU A 116 2.58 0.44 7.90
CA LEU A 116 2.65 0.01 9.30
C LEU A 116 2.56 1.23 10.23
N GLN A 117 2.09 1.01 11.46
CA GLN A 117 2.23 2.02 12.51
C GLN A 117 3.66 1.99 13.04
N SER A 118 4.27 3.16 13.18
CA SER A 118 5.55 3.29 13.85
C SER A 118 5.35 3.28 15.38
N PRO A 119 6.23 2.61 16.14
CA PRO A 119 6.25 2.71 17.60
C PRO A 119 6.87 4.05 18.08
N ILE A 120 7.52 4.80 17.19
CA ILE A 120 8.16 6.08 17.51
C ILE A 120 7.09 7.16 17.55
N GLU A 121 7.14 8.04 18.55
CA GLU A 121 6.25 9.19 18.63
C GLU A 121 6.59 10.24 17.56
N ALA A 122 5.56 10.85 16.99
CA ALA A 122 5.76 11.94 16.05
C ALA A 122 6.05 13.25 16.80
N PRO A 123 6.87 14.16 16.24
CA PRO A 123 6.97 15.52 16.77
C PRO A 123 5.61 16.22 16.79
N SER A 124 5.40 17.09 17.78
CA SER A 124 4.16 17.88 17.91
C SER A 124 3.82 18.61 16.60
N GLY A 125 2.55 18.55 16.21
CA GLY A 125 2.04 19.19 14.99
C GLY A 125 2.47 18.53 13.67
N CYS A 126 3.15 17.38 13.71
CA CYS A 126 3.61 16.66 12.53
C CYS A 126 3.23 15.19 12.56
N TYR A 127 3.04 14.60 11.39
CA TYR A 127 3.23 13.17 11.18
C TYR A 127 4.72 12.90 10.97
N LEU A 128 5.22 11.77 11.47
CA LEU A 128 6.54 11.24 11.13
C LEU A 128 6.35 10.04 10.21
N LEU A 129 7.07 10.05 9.08
CA LEU A 129 7.10 8.94 8.14
C LEU A 129 8.54 8.43 8.03
N ASP A 130 8.73 7.13 8.19
CA ASP A 130 9.92 6.45 7.69
C ASP A 130 9.54 5.66 6.45
N ILE A 131 10.25 5.93 5.35
CA ILE A 131 10.10 5.24 4.07
C ILE A 131 11.39 4.45 3.85
N LEU A 132 11.31 3.14 4.05
CA LEU A 132 12.38 2.21 3.78
C LEU A 132 12.22 1.67 2.34
N ILE A 133 13.26 1.86 1.54
CA ILE A 133 13.39 1.29 0.21
C ILE A 133 14.25 0.04 0.32
N ILE A 134 13.67 -1.11 0.00
CA ILE A 134 14.33 -2.42 0.05
C ILE A 134 14.48 -2.93 -1.39
N PRO A 135 15.69 -2.95 -1.96
CA PRO A 135 15.94 -3.55 -3.26
C PRO A 135 15.57 -5.04 -3.26
N ILE A 136 14.94 -5.51 -4.33
CA ILE A 136 14.59 -6.91 -4.52
C ILE A 136 15.04 -7.37 -5.91
N SER A 137 15.25 -8.68 -6.05
CA SER A 137 15.56 -9.28 -7.35
C SER A 137 14.43 -9.03 -8.35
N ASP A 138 14.77 -8.50 -9.52
CA ASP A 138 13.90 -8.43 -10.70
C ASP A 138 13.96 -9.72 -11.55
N GLU A 139 14.96 -10.56 -11.30
CA GLU A 139 15.19 -11.82 -12.01
C GLU A 139 14.42 -13.00 -11.41
N ASN A 140 14.40 -14.12 -12.15
CA ASN A 140 13.68 -15.32 -11.77
C ASN A 140 14.40 -16.09 -10.64
N PRO A 141 13.71 -16.42 -9.52
CA PRO A 141 12.28 -16.24 -9.33
C PRO A 141 11.99 -14.83 -8.84
N GLN A 142 11.00 -14.19 -9.47
CA GLN A 142 10.58 -12.86 -9.04
C GLN A 142 10.13 -12.91 -7.59
N TYR A 143 10.58 -11.92 -6.80
CA TYR A 143 10.14 -11.75 -5.43
C TYR A 143 8.61 -11.79 -5.32
N GLN A 144 8.10 -12.53 -4.33
CA GLN A 144 6.67 -12.59 -4.03
C GLN A 144 6.43 -12.34 -2.54
N ILE A 145 5.93 -11.15 -2.23
CA ILE A 145 5.61 -10.77 -0.84
C ILE A 145 4.58 -11.70 -0.19
N THR A 146 3.64 -12.24 -0.97
CA THR A 146 2.65 -13.21 -0.50
C THR A 146 3.31 -14.47 0.02
N GLY A 147 4.31 -15.00 -0.70
CA GLY A 147 5.01 -16.20 -0.28
C GLY A 147 5.83 -15.98 0.99
N GLY A 148 6.63 -14.91 1.03
CA GLY A 148 7.52 -14.62 2.17
C GLY A 148 6.77 -14.29 3.46
N LEU A 149 5.82 -13.35 3.41
CA LEU A 149 5.04 -12.96 4.59
C LEU A 149 4.16 -14.11 5.10
N ALA A 150 3.45 -14.81 4.21
CA ALA A 150 2.61 -15.93 4.62
C ALA A 150 3.45 -17.06 5.26
N SER A 151 4.58 -17.40 4.66
CA SER A 151 5.47 -18.44 5.20
C SER A 151 6.02 -18.07 6.58
N SER A 152 6.36 -16.79 6.78
CA SER A 152 6.85 -16.30 8.08
C SER A 152 5.79 -16.41 9.18
N VAL A 153 4.55 -15.97 8.88
CA VAL A 153 3.43 -16.05 9.82
C VAL A 153 3.09 -17.51 10.15
N VAL A 154 2.95 -18.37 9.13
CA VAL A 154 2.67 -19.80 9.31
C VAL A 154 3.79 -20.49 10.07
N GLY A 155 5.05 -20.15 9.78
CA GLY A 155 6.22 -20.65 10.49
C GLY A 155 6.16 -20.36 11.99
N MET A 156 5.80 -19.13 12.37
CA MET A 156 5.64 -18.78 13.79
C MET A 156 4.49 -19.54 14.46
N TRP A 157 3.33 -19.67 13.80
CA TRP A 157 2.22 -20.43 14.36
C TRP A 157 2.53 -21.93 14.54
N ARG A 158 3.35 -22.51 13.67
CA ARG A 158 3.80 -23.91 13.81
C ARG A 158 4.61 -24.15 15.09
N ASN A 159 5.31 -23.13 15.59
CA ASN A 159 6.08 -23.20 16.82
C ASN A 159 5.24 -23.00 18.09
N ILE A 160 3.97 -22.63 17.94
CA ILE A 160 3.01 -22.45 19.05
C ILE A 160 2.19 -23.75 19.22
N PRO A 161 1.87 -24.19 20.46
CA PRO A 161 1.04 -25.38 20.69
C PRO A 161 -0.30 -25.31 19.98
N VAL A 162 -0.80 -26.44 19.47
CA VAL A 162 -2.03 -26.50 18.64
C VAL A 162 -3.24 -25.88 19.33
N GLY A 163 -3.38 -26.06 20.65
CA GLY A 163 -4.49 -25.50 21.44
C GLY A 163 -4.45 -23.98 21.61
N GLU A 164 -3.32 -23.33 21.30
CA GLU A 164 -3.13 -21.88 21.40
C GLU A 164 -3.19 -21.18 20.03
N ARG A 165 -3.29 -21.94 18.94
CA ARG A 165 -3.37 -21.38 17.59
C ARG A 165 -4.79 -20.86 17.31
N PRO A 166 -4.94 -19.71 16.64
CA PRO A 166 -6.25 -19.27 16.18
C PRO A 166 -6.79 -20.25 15.13
N ALA A 167 -8.12 -20.30 15.00
CA ALA A 167 -8.75 -20.92 13.86
C ALA A 167 -8.21 -20.31 12.55
N TRP A 168 -8.00 -21.15 11.53
CA TRP A 168 -7.45 -20.73 10.24
C TRP A 168 -6.10 -20.00 10.37
N CYS A 169 -5.18 -20.52 11.19
CA CYS A 169 -3.85 -19.93 11.43
C CYS A 169 -3.03 -19.68 10.15
N ASP A 170 -3.33 -20.39 9.06
CA ASP A 170 -2.72 -20.21 7.74
C ASP A 170 -3.30 -19.02 6.96
N GLY A 171 -4.27 -18.32 7.53
CA GLY A 171 -4.98 -17.20 6.93
C GLY A 171 -6.19 -17.60 6.09
N TYR A 172 -6.88 -16.60 5.56
CA TYR A 172 -7.99 -16.78 4.63
C TYR A 172 -7.96 -15.72 3.51
N GLU A 173 -8.68 -16.00 2.43
CA GLU A 173 -8.83 -15.10 1.28
C GLU A 173 -10.29 -14.66 1.13
N VAL A 174 -10.51 -13.35 0.95
CA VAL A 174 -11.80 -12.81 0.50
C VAL A 174 -11.62 -11.99 -0.78
N LYS A 175 -12.66 -11.96 -1.61
CA LYS A 175 -12.65 -11.39 -2.97
C LYS A 175 -13.75 -10.36 -3.13
N PHE A 176 -13.39 -9.26 -3.77
CA PHE A 176 -14.30 -8.17 -4.10
C PHE A 176 -14.16 -7.88 -5.58
N SER A 177 -15.20 -8.21 -6.34
CA SER A 177 -15.33 -7.74 -7.71
C SER A 177 -16.01 -6.38 -7.67
N VAL A 178 -15.27 -5.29 -7.82
CA VAL A 178 -15.75 -3.92 -7.64
C VAL A 178 -16.07 -3.28 -9.00
N PRO A 179 -17.29 -2.80 -9.23
CA PRO A 179 -17.65 -2.08 -10.46
C PRO A 179 -16.84 -0.79 -10.65
N ASP A 180 -16.46 -0.48 -11.89
CA ASP A 180 -15.76 0.76 -12.28
C ASP A 180 -16.40 2.06 -11.76
N LYS A 181 -17.74 2.10 -11.67
CA LYS A 181 -18.51 3.27 -11.23
C LYS A 181 -18.32 3.64 -9.76
N ILE A 182 -17.83 2.70 -8.94
CA ILE A 182 -17.53 2.90 -7.53
C ILE A 182 -16.06 2.58 -7.20
N TRP A 183 -15.21 2.54 -8.22
CA TRP A 183 -13.78 2.35 -8.07
C TRP A 183 -13.08 3.70 -7.84
N ILE A 184 -12.25 3.77 -6.80
CA ILE A 184 -11.56 4.99 -6.38
C ILE A 184 -10.06 4.74 -6.47
N THR A 185 -9.37 5.66 -7.14
CA THR A 185 -7.91 5.67 -7.20
C THR A 185 -7.41 7.10 -7.07
N SER A 186 -6.17 7.23 -6.60
CA SER A 186 -5.50 8.52 -6.48
C SER A 186 -5.32 9.26 -7.81
N ASN A 187 -5.43 8.57 -8.95
CA ASN A 187 -5.33 9.14 -10.30
C ASN A 187 -6.63 9.79 -10.76
N TYR A 188 -7.77 9.44 -10.16
CA TYR A 188 -9.03 10.07 -10.49
C TYR A 188 -9.19 11.35 -9.69
N THR A 189 -9.68 12.39 -10.35
CA THR A 189 -10.20 13.57 -9.68
C THR A 189 -11.67 13.34 -9.28
N ASP A 190 -12.26 14.22 -8.48
CA ASP A 190 -13.67 14.10 -8.09
C ASP A 190 -14.62 14.27 -9.29
N SER A 191 -14.24 15.08 -10.27
CA SER A 191 -14.88 15.15 -11.58
C SER A 191 -14.81 13.82 -12.33
N ASP A 192 -13.66 13.14 -12.33
CA ASP A 192 -13.54 11.82 -12.96
C ASP A 192 -14.47 10.80 -12.29
N LEU A 193 -14.54 10.82 -10.96
CA LEU A 193 -15.46 9.98 -10.19
C LEU A 193 -16.92 10.28 -10.55
N LYS A 194 -17.30 11.55 -10.65
CA LYS A 194 -18.64 11.96 -11.08
C LYS A 194 -18.95 11.48 -12.50
N ALA A 195 -18.04 11.66 -13.44
CA ALA A 195 -18.19 11.22 -14.83
C ALA A 195 -18.41 9.70 -14.91
N ARG A 196 -17.65 8.93 -14.12
CA ARG A 196 -17.79 7.47 -14.00
C ARG A 196 -19.12 7.02 -13.43
N GLN A 197 -19.70 7.76 -12.48
CA GLN A 197 -21.06 7.49 -12.01
C GLN A 197 -22.12 7.62 -13.11
N HIS A 198 -21.84 8.39 -14.16
CA HIS A 198 -22.70 8.58 -15.34
C HIS A 198 -22.27 7.75 -16.56
N GLY A 199 -21.43 6.73 -16.37
CA GLY A 199 -21.01 5.81 -17.44
C GLY A 199 -19.89 6.32 -18.35
N GLN A 200 -19.32 7.50 -18.07
CA GLN A 200 -18.17 8.02 -18.81
C GLN A 200 -16.86 7.45 -18.25
N ARG A 201 -15.81 7.34 -19.09
CA ARG A 201 -14.51 6.82 -18.63
C ARG A 201 -13.70 7.85 -17.80
N LYS A 202 -13.85 9.13 -18.12
CA LYS A 202 -13.10 10.25 -17.55
C LYS A 202 -13.89 11.55 -17.73
N ALA A 203 -13.67 12.55 -16.88
CA ALA A 203 -14.28 13.86 -17.06
C ALA A 203 -13.62 14.64 -18.21
N THR A 204 -14.39 15.50 -18.88
CA THR A 204 -13.88 16.44 -19.88
C THR A 204 -13.27 17.69 -19.24
N THR A 205 -13.71 18.05 -18.03
CA THR A 205 -13.23 19.21 -17.28
C THR A 205 -13.14 18.89 -15.79
N TRP A 206 -12.20 19.52 -15.09
CA TRP A 206 -12.00 19.38 -13.65
C TRP A 206 -11.74 20.74 -13.01
N GLY A 207 -11.86 20.84 -11.68
CA GLY A 207 -11.51 22.04 -10.92
C GLY A 207 -12.59 23.14 -10.87
N ARG A 208 -13.83 22.87 -11.31
CA ARG A 208 -14.94 23.84 -11.32
C ARG A 208 -15.61 24.06 -9.95
N GLY A 209 -15.19 23.33 -8.91
CA GLY A 209 -15.70 23.48 -7.54
C GLY A 209 -17.07 22.85 -7.26
N ASN A 210 -17.75 22.31 -8.26
CA ASN A 210 -19.09 21.70 -8.13
C ASN A 210 -19.08 20.17 -7.91
N THR A 211 -17.92 19.62 -7.57
CA THR A 211 -17.68 18.17 -7.37
C THR A 211 -17.19 17.83 -5.97
N LEU A 212 -17.14 18.81 -5.06
CA LEU A 212 -16.78 18.56 -3.66
C LEU A 212 -17.71 17.50 -3.03
N GLY A 213 -17.13 16.54 -2.34
CA GLY A 213 -17.87 15.46 -1.67
C GLY A 213 -18.26 14.29 -2.58
N VAL A 214 -18.01 14.36 -3.91
CA VAL A 214 -18.27 13.22 -4.80
C VAL A 214 -17.45 11.99 -4.39
N ARG A 215 -16.17 12.19 -4.04
CA ARG A 215 -15.28 11.11 -3.60
C ARG A 215 -15.79 10.41 -2.34
N GLU A 216 -16.22 11.19 -1.35
CA GLU A 216 -16.82 10.66 -0.13
C GLU A 216 -18.09 9.87 -0.43
N LYS A 217 -18.98 10.41 -1.26
CA LYS A 217 -20.20 9.71 -1.71
C LYS A 217 -19.88 8.39 -2.39
N VAL A 218 -18.90 8.35 -3.30
CA VAL A 218 -18.46 7.12 -3.96
C VAL A 218 -17.84 6.15 -2.95
N GLY A 219 -17.07 6.66 -1.98
CA GLY A 219 -16.51 5.88 -0.88
C GLY A 219 -17.60 5.18 -0.07
N SER A 220 -18.66 5.89 0.31
CA SER A 220 -19.81 5.33 1.03
C SER A 220 -20.55 4.28 0.20
N GLN A 221 -20.70 4.49 -1.12
CA GLN A 221 -21.28 3.49 -2.02
C GLN A 221 -20.41 2.22 -2.09
N LEU A 222 -19.08 2.37 -2.12
CA LEU A 222 -18.15 1.25 -2.09
C LEU A 222 -18.19 0.50 -0.76
N ILE A 223 -18.28 1.19 0.37
CA ILE A 223 -18.45 0.57 1.70
C ILE A 223 -19.71 -0.29 1.71
N ALA A 224 -20.87 0.28 1.34
CA ALA A 224 -22.14 -0.45 1.32
C ALA A 224 -22.08 -1.68 0.38
N TYR A 225 -21.47 -1.53 -0.80
CA TYR A 225 -21.26 -2.64 -1.71
C TYR A 225 -20.36 -3.75 -1.12
N ALA A 226 -19.27 -3.35 -0.46
CA ALA A 226 -18.32 -4.27 0.14
C ALA A 226 -18.91 -5.00 1.36
N GLU A 227 -19.78 -4.36 2.15
CA GLU A 227 -20.51 -5.02 3.25
C GLU A 227 -21.36 -6.20 2.75
N GLU A 228 -22.09 -5.99 1.65
CA GLU A 228 -22.86 -7.06 1.01
C GLU A 228 -21.98 -8.18 0.45
N CYS A 229 -20.78 -7.85 -0.02
CA CYS A 229 -19.80 -8.86 -0.45
C CYS A 229 -19.23 -9.64 0.74
N TRP A 230 -18.97 -8.98 1.86
CA TRP A 230 -18.47 -9.63 3.08
C TRP A 230 -19.48 -10.63 3.64
N LYS A 231 -20.76 -10.27 3.73
CA LYS A 231 -21.84 -11.14 4.24
C LYS A 231 -21.99 -12.46 3.47
N ARG A 232 -21.44 -12.56 2.25
CA ARG A 232 -21.54 -13.72 1.36
C ARG A 232 -20.29 -14.59 1.37
N GLN A 233 -19.29 -14.26 2.18
CA GLN A 233 -17.99 -14.91 2.20
C GLN A 233 -17.64 -15.37 3.61
N PRO A 234 -16.94 -16.52 3.75
CA PRO A 234 -16.43 -16.93 5.04
C PRO A 234 -15.32 -15.99 5.51
N TYR A 235 -15.30 -15.67 6.80
CA TYR A 235 -14.24 -14.89 7.42
C TYR A 235 -14.03 -15.35 8.87
N CYS A 236 -12.83 -15.09 9.40
CA CYS A 236 -12.49 -15.36 10.79
C CYS A 236 -12.03 -14.07 11.47
N GLY A 237 -12.65 -13.73 12.60
CA GLY A 237 -12.30 -12.55 13.38
C GLY A 237 -11.00 -12.75 14.14
N TYR A 238 -9.94 -12.08 13.68
CA TYR A 238 -8.64 -12.11 14.37
C TYR A 238 -8.45 -10.92 15.31
N GLY A 239 -7.84 -11.19 16.47
CA GLY A 239 -7.42 -10.15 17.41
C GLY A 239 -6.28 -9.29 16.88
N LYS A 240 -5.31 -9.89 16.17
CA LYS A 240 -4.22 -9.19 15.48
C LYS A 240 -4.01 -9.82 14.12
N TYR A 241 -3.88 -9.00 13.08
CA TYR A 241 -3.78 -9.50 11.71
C TYR A 241 -2.97 -8.57 10.80
N ILE A 242 -2.48 -9.12 9.70
CA ILE A 242 -1.96 -8.36 8.55
C ILE A 242 -2.83 -8.64 7.32
N VAL A 243 -2.81 -7.71 6.37
CA VAL A 243 -3.52 -7.84 5.10
C VAL A 243 -2.56 -7.68 3.95
N ILE A 244 -2.62 -8.59 2.98
CA ILE A 244 -2.06 -8.38 1.65
C ILE A 244 -3.22 -8.12 0.69
N ALA A 245 -3.35 -6.87 0.26
CA ALA A 245 -4.32 -6.44 -0.72
C ALA A 245 -3.73 -6.61 -2.12
N SER A 246 -4.30 -7.54 -2.88
CA SER A 246 -3.90 -7.85 -4.25
C SER A 246 -4.93 -7.35 -5.23
N ILE A 247 -4.50 -6.51 -6.19
CA ILE A 247 -5.40 -5.80 -7.09
C ILE A 247 -5.17 -6.22 -8.53
N ALA A 248 -6.23 -6.68 -9.19
CA ALA A 248 -6.27 -6.91 -10.63
C ALA A 248 -7.22 -5.91 -11.29
N TYR A 249 -6.76 -5.29 -12.38
CA TYR A 249 -7.52 -4.30 -13.13
C TYR A 249 -8.25 -4.97 -14.32
N PRO A 250 -9.45 -4.47 -14.68
CA PRO A 250 -10.26 -5.02 -15.79
C PRO A 250 -9.72 -4.68 -17.18
N TYR A 251 -8.95 -3.61 -17.27
CA TYR A 251 -8.31 -3.17 -18.50
C TYR A 251 -6.85 -3.60 -18.43
N GLY A 252 -6.22 -3.81 -19.58
CA GLY A 252 -4.80 -4.16 -19.71
C GLY A 252 -3.83 -3.07 -19.22
N VAL A 253 -4.07 -2.48 -18.05
CA VAL A 253 -3.17 -1.56 -17.35
C VAL A 253 -1.93 -2.37 -17.00
N ALA A 254 -0.91 -2.27 -17.83
CA ALA A 254 0.32 -3.04 -17.69
C ALA A 254 1.12 -2.59 -16.46
N GLN A 255 1.02 -1.31 -16.12
CA GLN A 255 1.87 -0.58 -15.18
C GLN A 255 1.00 0.28 -14.28
N ALA A 256 0.56 -0.26 -13.14
CA ALA A 256 -0.22 0.50 -12.15
C ALA A 256 0.51 0.50 -10.83
N ASP A 257 0.56 1.64 -10.18
CA ASP A 257 1.16 1.76 -8.85
C ASP A 257 0.44 0.84 -7.85
N PRO A 258 1.16 0.15 -6.96
CA PRO A 258 0.55 -0.85 -6.08
C PRO A 258 -0.54 -0.27 -5.16
N ASP A 259 -0.32 0.94 -4.63
CA ASP A 259 -1.18 1.60 -3.64
C ASP A 259 -2.05 2.71 -4.23
N ASN A 260 -2.14 2.84 -5.56
CA ASN A 260 -3.05 3.79 -6.22
C ASN A 260 -4.51 3.63 -5.79
N THR A 261 -4.87 2.46 -5.27
CA THR A 261 -6.23 2.05 -4.92
C THR A 261 -6.43 1.99 -3.40
N ALA A 262 -5.52 2.58 -2.62
CA ALA A 262 -5.59 2.55 -1.17
C ALA A 262 -6.94 3.04 -0.64
N GLU A 263 -7.54 4.06 -1.26
CA GLU A 263 -8.89 4.51 -0.92
C GLU A 263 -9.94 3.39 -1.05
N SER A 264 -9.95 2.67 -2.17
CA SER A 264 -10.88 1.55 -2.37
C SER A 264 -10.64 0.38 -1.43
N VAL A 265 -9.37 0.02 -1.18
CA VAL A 265 -9.03 -1.05 -0.23
C VAL A 265 -9.42 -0.63 1.19
N ASN A 266 -9.15 0.61 1.59
CA ASN A 266 -9.50 1.13 2.91
C ASN A 266 -11.04 1.15 3.12
N ALA A 267 -11.81 1.43 2.08
CA ALA A 267 -13.27 1.31 2.11
C ALA A 267 -13.73 -0.16 2.30
N ILE A 268 -13.12 -1.11 1.58
CA ILE A 268 -13.40 -2.55 1.76
C ILE A 268 -13.01 -3.01 3.17
N LEU A 269 -11.90 -2.49 3.71
CA LEU A 269 -11.45 -2.82 5.05
C LEU A 269 -12.38 -2.25 6.12
N LYS A 270 -12.90 -1.03 5.91
CA LYS A 270 -13.93 -0.43 6.76
C LYS A 270 -15.22 -1.25 6.75
N ALA A 271 -15.65 -1.73 5.58
CA ALA A 271 -16.81 -2.61 5.46
C ALA A 271 -16.65 -3.91 6.26
N GLY A 272 -15.44 -4.49 6.28
CA GLY A 272 -15.13 -5.67 7.10
C GLY A 272 -15.35 -5.41 8.59
N THR A 273 -14.96 -4.23 9.09
CA THR A 273 -15.24 -3.84 10.48
C THR A 273 -16.75 -3.72 10.73
N ASN A 274 -17.48 -3.11 9.80
CA ASN A 274 -18.92 -2.87 9.95
C ASN A 274 -19.73 -4.17 10.01
N VAL A 275 -19.31 -5.23 9.32
CA VAL A 275 -19.98 -6.54 9.36
C VAL A 275 -19.45 -7.47 10.46
N GLY A 276 -18.47 -7.03 11.26
CA GLY A 276 -17.86 -7.84 12.32
C GLY A 276 -16.81 -8.86 11.85
N ALA A 277 -16.23 -8.69 10.66
CA ALA A 277 -15.17 -9.57 10.15
C ALA A 277 -13.85 -9.43 10.93
N TRP A 278 -13.64 -8.31 11.60
CA TRP A 278 -12.56 -8.07 12.57
C TRP A 278 -12.95 -6.97 13.55
N HIS A 279 -12.24 -6.91 14.68
CA HIS A 279 -12.51 -5.95 15.75
C HIS A 279 -12.24 -4.48 15.39
N GLY A 280 -11.38 -4.23 14.40
CA GLY A 280 -11.06 -2.88 13.94
C GLY A 280 -9.88 -2.85 12.98
N THR A 281 -9.64 -1.69 12.36
CA THR A 281 -8.56 -1.48 11.38
C THR A 281 -7.40 -0.63 11.93
N THR A 282 -7.47 -0.19 13.19
CA THR A 282 -6.35 0.53 13.81
C THR A 282 -5.18 -0.42 14.07
N SER A 283 -3.99 0.14 14.31
CA SER A 283 -2.78 -0.63 14.63
C SER A 283 -2.88 -1.53 15.87
N ASN A 284 -3.90 -1.38 16.71
CA ASN A 284 -4.20 -2.34 17.76
C ASN A 284 -4.49 -3.74 17.20
N TYR A 285 -5.21 -3.78 16.07
CA TYR A 285 -5.69 -5.01 15.43
C TYR A 285 -4.97 -5.27 14.11
N CYS A 286 -5.01 -4.30 13.18
CA CYS A 286 -4.37 -4.40 11.86
C CYS A 286 -2.91 -3.96 11.95
N LYS A 287 -1.98 -4.92 11.99
CA LYS A 287 -0.54 -4.68 12.13
C LYS A 287 0.12 -4.17 10.85
N GLY A 288 -0.53 -4.37 9.70
CA GLY A 288 -0.04 -3.84 8.45
C GLY A 288 -0.91 -4.16 7.24
N VAL A 289 -0.80 -3.33 6.21
CA VAL A 289 -1.41 -3.56 4.91
C VAL A 289 -0.34 -3.46 3.83
N ALA A 290 -0.14 -4.54 3.09
CA ALA A 290 0.69 -4.59 1.91
C ALA A 290 -0.17 -4.49 0.65
N PHE A 291 0.21 -3.61 -0.27
CA PHE A 291 -0.44 -3.43 -1.55
C PHE A 291 0.38 -4.06 -2.66
N VAL A 292 -0.25 -4.92 -3.46
CA VAL A 292 0.42 -5.66 -4.54
C VAL A 292 -0.46 -5.66 -5.79
N ARG A 293 0.18 -5.62 -6.95
CA ARG A 293 -0.53 -5.81 -8.22
C ARG A 293 -0.63 -7.30 -8.56
N SER A 294 -1.84 -7.76 -8.86
CA SER A 294 -2.12 -9.05 -9.48
C SER A 294 -2.09 -8.96 -11.00
N LYS A 295 -2.01 -10.12 -11.67
CA LYS A 295 -2.24 -10.20 -13.12
C LYS A 295 -3.60 -9.60 -13.47
N ASN A 296 -3.65 -8.84 -14.56
CA ASN A 296 -4.88 -8.21 -15.04
C ASN A 296 -5.98 -9.24 -15.30
N LEU A 297 -7.22 -8.78 -15.22
CA LEU A 297 -8.38 -9.56 -15.62
C LEU A 297 -8.58 -9.39 -17.13
N ASN A 298 -8.97 -10.46 -17.81
CA ASN A 298 -9.27 -10.43 -19.24
C ASN A 298 -10.76 -10.12 -19.52
N HIS A 299 -11.47 -9.50 -18.58
CA HIS A 299 -12.91 -9.20 -18.69
C HIS A 299 -13.25 -7.81 -18.13
N GLY A 300 -14.00 -7.03 -18.91
CA GLY A 300 -14.18 -5.59 -18.70
C GLY A 300 -15.09 -5.19 -17.53
N GLY A 301 -14.86 -3.96 -17.02
CA GLY A 301 -15.79 -3.20 -16.17
C GLY A 301 -15.78 -3.48 -14.67
N ARG A 302 -14.91 -4.39 -14.20
CA ARG A 302 -14.82 -4.75 -12.77
C ARG A 302 -13.39 -4.97 -12.32
N HIS A 303 -12.99 -4.28 -11.26
CA HIS A 303 -11.72 -4.50 -10.57
C HIS A 303 -11.86 -5.70 -9.63
N LEU A 304 -10.79 -6.48 -9.46
CA LEU A 304 -10.76 -7.53 -8.44
C LEU A 304 -9.78 -7.12 -7.35
N VAL A 305 -10.29 -7.02 -6.13
CA VAL A 305 -9.47 -6.92 -4.91
C VAL A 305 -9.54 -8.26 -4.20
N ARG A 306 -8.39 -8.86 -3.93
CA ARG A 306 -8.26 -10.01 -3.03
C ARG A 306 -7.59 -9.53 -1.76
N LEU A 307 -8.19 -9.81 -0.61
CA LEU A 307 -7.55 -9.60 0.68
C LEU A 307 -7.12 -10.96 1.19
N LEU A 308 -5.81 -11.17 1.29
CA LEU A 308 -5.22 -12.28 2.02
C LEU A 308 -5.02 -11.80 3.45
N VAL A 309 -5.73 -12.42 4.39
CA VAL A 309 -5.75 -12.01 5.79
C VAL A 309 -5.06 -13.08 6.62
N PHE A 310 -4.01 -12.70 7.33
CA PHE A 310 -3.24 -13.62 8.16
C PHE A 310 -3.32 -13.19 9.63
N PRO A 311 -3.67 -14.10 10.56
CA PRO A 311 -3.56 -13.82 11.98
C PRO A 311 -2.08 -13.73 12.33
N VAL A 312 -1.68 -12.74 13.14
CA VAL A 312 -0.27 -12.62 13.55
C VAL A 312 -0.12 -12.89 15.04
N PRO A 313 0.87 -13.73 15.44
CA PRO A 313 1.13 -13.99 16.85
C PRO A 313 1.72 -12.75 17.52
N ASP A 314 1.68 -12.74 18.85
CA ASP A 314 2.39 -11.73 19.63
C ASP A 314 3.89 -11.80 19.36
N GLY A 315 4.51 -10.62 19.26
CA GLY A 315 5.93 -10.50 18.91
C GLY A 315 6.26 -10.55 17.42
N PHE A 316 5.32 -10.91 16.53
CA PHE A 316 5.56 -10.91 15.07
C PHE A 316 6.05 -9.54 14.57
N GLN A 317 7.24 -9.51 13.97
CA GLN A 317 7.85 -8.32 13.39
C GLN A 317 7.72 -8.35 11.87
N MET A 318 6.75 -7.59 11.33
CA MET A 318 6.50 -7.57 9.89
C MET A 318 7.69 -7.01 9.09
N LEU A 319 8.46 -6.08 9.65
CA LEU A 319 9.65 -5.53 9.00
C LEU A 319 10.77 -6.57 8.85
N GLU A 320 11.00 -7.37 9.88
CA GLU A 320 11.98 -8.46 9.88
C GLU A 320 11.59 -9.52 8.84
N ALA A 321 10.34 -9.97 8.87
CA ALA A 321 9.82 -10.93 7.87
C ALA A 321 9.95 -10.42 6.43
N ILE A 322 9.79 -9.11 6.17
CA ILE A 322 9.99 -8.53 4.84
C ILE A 322 11.48 -8.50 4.47
N ALA A 323 12.35 -8.11 5.40
CA ALA A 323 13.79 -8.06 5.17
C ALA A 323 14.35 -9.46 4.86
N ASP A 324 14.02 -10.45 5.70
CA ASP A 324 14.43 -11.85 5.52
C ASP A 324 13.94 -12.42 4.17
N SER A 325 12.70 -12.10 3.81
CA SER A 325 12.13 -12.51 2.51
C SER A 325 12.87 -11.87 1.33
N ALA A 326 13.28 -10.60 1.45
CA ALA A 326 14.06 -9.92 0.42
C ALA A 326 15.48 -10.51 0.29
N ASP A 327 16.13 -10.78 1.41
CA ASP A 327 17.46 -11.40 1.44
C ASP A 327 17.42 -12.82 0.87
N ALA A 328 16.41 -13.62 1.23
CA ALA A 328 16.20 -14.95 0.66
C ALA A 328 16.00 -14.90 -0.86
N SER A 329 15.31 -13.88 -1.38
CA SER A 329 15.14 -13.69 -2.82
C SER A 329 16.45 -13.37 -3.53
N TRP A 330 17.34 -12.58 -2.91
CA TRP A 330 18.67 -12.32 -3.46
C TRP A 330 19.56 -13.56 -3.42
N ALA A 331 19.52 -14.32 -2.32
CA ALA A 331 20.29 -15.56 -2.18
C ALA A 331 19.87 -16.63 -3.20
N GLU A 332 18.58 -16.73 -3.50
CA GLU A 332 18.06 -17.61 -4.56
C GLU A 332 18.54 -17.17 -5.95
N HIS A 333 18.51 -15.87 -6.24
CA HIS A 333 19.02 -15.32 -7.49
C HIS A 333 20.51 -15.62 -7.67
N ASP A 334 21.34 -15.40 -6.64
CA ASP A 334 22.77 -15.70 -6.68
C ASP A 334 23.04 -17.19 -6.95
N ARG A 335 22.25 -18.07 -6.32
CA ARG A 335 22.41 -19.52 -6.51
C ARG A 335 22.14 -19.96 -7.94
N ARG A 336 21.32 -19.22 -8.70
CA ARG A 336 21.00 -19.54 -10.10
C ARG A 336 22.01 -18.98 -11.10
N LEU A 337 22.80 -17.98 -10.68
CA LEU A 337 23.87 -17.42 -11.49
C LEU A 337 25.17 -18.22 -11.41
N ASN A 338 25.34 -18.98 -10.33
CA ASN A 338 26.47 -19.90 -10.11
C ASN A 338 26.15 -21.32 -10.61
#